data_AF-A0A2H1VI58-F1
#
_entry.id   AF-A0A2H1VI58-F1
#
_cell.length_a   1.000
_cell.length_b   1.000
_cell.length_c   1.000
_cell.angle_alpha   90.00
_cell.angle_beta   90.00
_cell.angle_gamma   90.00
#
_symmetry.space_group_name_H-M   'P 1'
#
loop_
_entity.id
_entity.type
_entity.pdbx_description
1 polymer ?
#
loop_
_entity_poly.entity_id
_entity_poly.type
_entity_poly.pdbx_seq_one_letter_code
_entity_poly.pdbx_strand_id
1 'polypeptide(L)'
;MIPLLGNKFYGKEEAIEMSQYDLELLSKMLLPYRPQNRIFKSVLSQIAIKATNLSIVSSQCDTNYCIEIKPKEGFMSTSLRKYSTCYYCLKQHLKLQMGAIRQTSKYCPLDLFSGERERMKLSLLNMINNAQNNFKIFKNGLLKYDEKCEQNDFEYILKDMNYFSDLNQFLDFIIDILLSDINEPYIQLQKTKNICMHDKPSQCYESNNLKNNSFLYKLLQLQKMSDSYLFDVENEINKYSNYVSKLIEQLETLDLDLSRENDRETFLKTTNPIHLALISAVAKDCSIMISFSTNFVENYPYVDTGDSKIFYKLAVTDLEPKSPNTLYKRKDTERKMIEIYEKYKESLEKEQQCKIQPHTETRAKQLEAWQQLITEYLKTTKQSTIDVRESQNSPLFNNTEINRKLSQEAILTILEDMAKTGRAAPVDKSKNVWEVYWHSLDEWGNLIYNWACNNGMNNSVCTLFELREGENTADQEFHGLDMNVLVKALKNLEVKGRCELMEFDDNQGVKFF
;
A
#
# COMPACT_ATOMS: atom_id res chain seq x y z
N MET A 1 10.78 -30.91 -6.65
CA MET A 1 10.81 -29.80 -5.67
C MET A 1 11.79 -30.06 -4.53
N ILE A 2 11.65 -31.16 -3.78
CA ILE A 2 12.48 -31.43 -2.57
C ILE A 2 13.99 -31.33 -2.81
N PRO A 3 14.57 -31.99 -3.85
CA PRO A 3 16.03 -31.90 -4.07
C PRO A 3 16.50 -30.50 -4.46
N LEU A 4 15.63 -29.72 -5.12
CA LEU A 4 15.94 -28.35 -5.55
C LEU A 4 15.98 -27.35 -4.38
N LEU A 5 15.23 -27.62 -3.30
CA LEU A 5 15.21 -26.79 -2.09
C LEU A 5 16.15 -27.29 -0.99
N GLY A 6 16.70 -28.50 -1.13
CA GLY A 6 17.50 -29.14 -0.09
C GLY A 6 16.70 -29.44 1.19
N ASN A 7 15.40 -29.69 1.07
CA ASN A 7 14.45 -29.83 2.19
C ASN A 7 14.69 -31.12 3.02
N LYS A 8 15.76 -31.12 3.85
CA LYS A 8 16.29 -32.28 4.60
C LYS A 8 15.27 -32.95 5.52
N PHE A 9 14.37 -32.15 6.07
CA PHE A 9 13.41 -32.58 7.08
C PHE A 9 12.02 -32.94 6.53
N TYR A 10 11.91 -33.00 5.19
CA TYR A 10 10.74 -33.55 4.53
C TYR A 10 10.72 -35.07 4.72
N GLY A 11 9.70 -35.57 5.41
CA GLY A 11 9.53 -37.01 5.59
C GLY A 11 9.13 -37.69 4.30
N LYS A 12 9.34 -39.02 4.23
CA LYS A 12 8.78 -39.82 3.15
C LYS A 12 7.26 -39.75 3.20
N GLU A 13 6.66 -39.40 2.08
CA GLU A 13 5.22 -39.42 1.91
C GLU A 13 4.79 -40.79 1.36
N GLU A 14 3.70 -41.31 1.90
CA GLU A 14 3.14 -42.60 1.50
C GLU A 14 1.70 -42.39 1.04
N ALA A 15 1.37 -42.85 -0.17
CA ALA A 15 0.00 -42.96 -0.61
C ALA A 15 -0.66 -44.12 0.14
N ILE A 16 -1.75 -43.84 0.84
CA ILE A 16 -2.54 -44.82 1.58
C ILE A 16 -3.96 -44.82 1.05
N GLU A 17 -4.60 -45.98 1.08
CA GLU A 17 -6.02 -46.13 0.76
C GLU A 17 -6.85 -46.09 2.04
N MET A 18 -7.94 -45.33 2.01
CA MET A 18 -8.92 -45.19 3.07
C MET A 18 -10.24 -45.81 2.63
N SER A 19 -10.90 -46.52 3.54
CA SER A 19 -12.22 -47.08 3.25
C SER A 19 -13.25 -45.98 3.02
N GLN A 20 -14.27 -46.26 2.22
CA GLN A 20 -15.40 -45.34 2.01
C GLN A 20 -16.07 -44.96 3.34
N TYR A 21 -16.18 -45.92 4.26
CA TYR A 21 -16.74 -45.71 5.59
C TYR A 21 -15.92 -44.71 6.42
N ASP A 22 -14.60 -44.87 6.47
CA ASP A 22 -13.71 -43.97 7.21
C ASP A 22 -13.73 -42.56 6.62
N LEU A 23 -13.82 -42.46 5.29
CA LEU A 23 -13.89 -41.19 4.58
C LEU A 23 -15.18 -40.42 4.89
N GLU A 24 -16.32 -41.11 4.94
CA GLU A 24 -17.60 -40.52 5.33
C GLU A 24 -17.60 -40.09 6.81
N LEU A 25 -17.04 -40.93 7.69
CA LEU A 25 -16.89 -40.61 9.10
C LEU A 25 -16.00 -39.37 9.30
N LEU A 26 -14.84 -39.35 8.65
CA LEU A 26 -13.90 -38.23 8.70
C LEU A 26 -14.53 -36.93 8.17
N SER A 27 -15.27 -37.01 7.06
CA SER A 27 -15.98 -35.87 6.49
C SER A 27 -16.99 -35.27 7.47
N LYS A 28 -17.77 -36.12 8.15
CA LYS A 28 -18.72 -35.71 9.19
C LYS A 28 -18.00 -35.08 10.39
N MET A 29 -16.91 -35.69 10.85
CA MET A 29 -16.12 -35.21 11.99
C MET A 29 -15.46 -33.86 11.74
N LEU A 30 -14.98 -33.60 10.51
CA LEU A 30 -14.31 -32.35 10.17
C LEU A 30 -15.29 -31.19 9.96
N LEU A 31 -16.55 -31.45 9.61
CA LEU A 31 -17.53 -30.42 9.23
C LEU A 31 -17.62 -29.24 10.22
N PRO A 32 -17.66 -29.44 11.56
CA PRO A 32 -17.75 -28.33 12.53
C PRO A 32 -16.49 -27.47 12.58
N TYR A 33 -15.33 -28.02 12.21
CA TYR A 33 -14.02 -27.34 12.28
C TYR A 33 -13.68 -26.58 10.99
N ARG A 34 -14.47 -26.74 9.92
CA ARG A 34 -14.19 -26.15 8.61
C ARG A 34 -14.76 -24.73 8.50
N PRO A 35 -13.97 -23.78 7.98
CA PRO A 35 -14.50 -22.46 7.63
C PRO A 35 -15.65 -22.57 6.63
N GLN A 36 -16.72 -21.76 6.80
CA GLN A 36 -17.93 -21.80 5.97
C GLN A 36 -17.63 -21.76 4.46
N ASN A 37 -16.68 -20.91 4.05
CA ASN A 37 -16.24 -20.75 2.66
C ASN A 37 -15.43 -21.94 2.09
N ARG A 38 -15.05 -22.91 2.92
CA ARG A 38 -14.28 -24.11 2.53
C ARG A 38 -15.15 -25.38 2.48
N ILE A 39 -16.31 -25.38 3.14
CA ILE A 39 -17.20 -26.56 3.22
C ILE A 39 -17.48 -27.14 1.83
N PHE A 40 -17.94 -26.28 0.90
CA PHE A 40 -18.36 -26.67 -0.46
C PHE A 40 -17.23 -26.99 -1.45
N LYS A 41 -15.95 -26.83 -1.07
CA LYS A 41 -14.78 -27.01 -1.97
C LYS A 41 -14.04 -28.34 -1.76
N SER A 42 -14.60 -29.27 -0.99
CA SER A 42 -13.91 -30.49 -0.59
C SER A 42 -14.46 -31.71 -1.30
N VAL A 43 -13.63 -32.34 -2.10
CA VAL A 43 -13.82 -33.72 -2.53
C VAL A 43 -12.70 -34.51 -1.86
N LEU A 44 -13.04 -35.37 -0.91
CA LEU A 44 -12.08 -36.28 -0.31
C LEU A 44 -11.88 -37.47 -1.25
N SER A 45 -10.63 -37.84 -1.47
CA SER A 45 -10.24 -39.02 -2.24
C SER A 45 -10.09 -40.21 -1.28
N GLN A 46 -10.42 -41.42 -1.74
CA GLN A 46 -10.08 -42.65 -1.03
C GLN A 46 -8.57 -42.86 -0.94
N ILE A 47 -7.79 -42.22 -1.81
CA ILE A 47 -6.33 -42.16 -1.70
C ILE A 47 -5.94 -40.90 -0.94
N ALA A 48 -5.23 -41.07 0.18
CA ALA A 48 -4.69 -40.00 1.02
C ALA A 48 -3.16 -40.07 1.08
N ILE A 49 -2.53 -38.95 1.44
CA ILE A 49 -1.08 -38.87 1.64
C ILE A 49 -0.80 -38.88 3.14
N LYS A 50 -0.12 -39.93 3.61
CA LYS A 50 0.43 -40.00 4.95
C LYS A 50 1.78 -39.27 4.94
N ALA A 51 1.88 -38.18 5.69
CA ALA A 51 3.06 -37.32 5.76
C ALA A 51 3.47 -37.08 7.22
N THR A 52 4.76 -36.76 7.42
CA THR A 52 5.28 -36.37 8.73
C THR A 52 4.66 -35.06 9.20
N ASN A 53 4.27 -34.98 10.47
CA ASN A 53 3.81 -33.73 11.05
C ASN A 53 4.98 -32.72 11.10
N LEU A 54 4.91 -31.70 10.25
CA LEU A 54 5.94 -30.66 10.16
C LEU A 54 5.83 -29.61 11.28
N SER A 55 4.72 -29.56 12.00
CA SER A 55 4.47 -28.58 13.08
C SER A 55 5.10 -28.94 14.44
N ILE A 56 5.85 -30.03 14.49
CA ILE A 56 6.62 -30.47 15.66
C ILE A 56 8.05 -30.80 15.23
N VAL A 57 9.01 -30.57 16.13
CA VAL A 57 10.41 -30.99 15.96
C VAL A 57 10.50 -32.50 16.17
N SER A 58 10.03 -32.95 17.34
CA SER A 58 9.99 -34.36 17.74
C SER A 58 8.82 -34.59 18.68
N SER A 59 8.24 -35.79 18.64
CA SER A 59 7.22 -36.22 19.61
C SER A 59 7.78 -36.42 21.02
N GLN A 60 9.11 -36.41 21.17
CA GLN A 60 9.81 -36.51 22.46
C GLN A 60 9.98 -35.16 23.16
N CYS A 61 9.77 -34.04 22.47
CA CYS A 61 9.86 -32.71 23.08
C CYS A 61 8.57 -32.42 23.85
N ASP A 62 8.70 -31.99 25.11
CA ASP A 62 7.56 -31.61 25.95
C ASP A 62 6.78 -30.43 25.34
N THR A 63 7.51 -29.50 24.74
CA THR A 63 6.94 -28.34 24.06
C THR A 63 7.55 -28.18 22.67
N ASN A 64 6.69 -28.07 21.68
CA ASN A 64 7.01 -27.79 20.29
C ASN A 64 6.29 -26.51 19.87
N TYR A 65 7.03 -25.56 19.29
CA TYR A 65 6.44 -24.44 18.58
C TYR A 65 6.73 -24.58 17.09
N CYS A 66 5.84 -24.03 16.26
CA CYS A 66 6.07 -23.96 14.82
C CYS A 66 5.53 -22.65 14.27
N ILE A 67 6.29 -22.01 13.39
CA ILE A 67 5.81 -20.91 12.56
C ILE A 67 5.62 -21.39 11.13
N GLU A 68 4.48 -21.04 10.53
CA GLU A 68 4.22 -21.22 9.10
C GLU A 68 4.26 -19.85 8.42
N ILE A 69 5.14 -19.69 7.44
CA ILE A 69 5.29 -18.48 6.63
C ILE A 69 4.93 -18.82 5.17
N LYS A 70 3.98 -18.11 4.57
CA LYS A 70 3.80 -18.10 3.10
C LYS A 70 4.52 -16.89 2.52
N PRO A 71 5.76 -17.03 2.03
CA PRO A 71 6.61 -15.90 1.66
C PRO A 71 6.18 -15.22 0.35
N LYS A 72 5.32 -15.87 -0.44
CA LYS A 72 4.90 -15.37 -1.76
C LYS A 72 6.09 -15.09 -2.68
N GLU A 73 5.87 -14.31 -3.72
CA GLU A 73 6.84 -14.04 -4.78
C GLU A 73 7.84 -12.96 -4.38
N GLY A 74 9.10 -13.34 -4.23
CA GLY A 74 10.21 -12.52 -3.73
C GLY A 74 10.94 -11.67 -4.77
N PHE A 75 10.41 -11.51 -5.98
CA PHE A 75 11.00 -10.67 -7.02
C PHE A 75 9.93 -9.85 -7.75
N MET A 76 10.36 -8.80 -8.46
CA MET A 76 9.45 -7.98 -9.26
C MET A 76 9.48 -8.44 -10.72
N SER A 77 8.37 -9.02 -11.18
CA SER A 77 8.24 -9.45 -12.57
C SER A 77 8.42 -8.27 -13.52
N THR A 78 8.98 -8.55 -14.71
CA THR A 78 9.30 -7.52 -15.70
C THR A 78 8.11 -6.62 -16.05
N SER A 79 6.92 -7.19 -16.17
CA SER A 79 5.66 -6.48 -16.45
C SER A 79 5.26 -5.46 -15.37
N LEU A 80 5.67 -5.67 -14.12
CA LEU A 80 5.27 -4.87 -12.98
C LEU A 80 6.30 -3.79 -12.60
N ARG A 81 7.51 -3.84 -13.19
CA ARG A 81 8.59 -2.88 -12.90
C ARG A 81 8.18 -1.43 -13.13
N LYS A 82 7.37 -1.14 -14.16
CA LYS A 82 6.86 0.21 -14.44
C LYS A 82 5.98 0.80 -13.33
N TYR A 83 5.42 -0.05 -12.47
CA TYR A 83 4.60 0.38 -11.34
C TYR A 83 5.38 0.49 -10.03
N SER A 84 6.66 0.10 -10.01
CA SER A 84 7.49 -0.02 -8.81
C SER A 84 6.79 -0.76 -7.67
N THR A 85 5.97 -1.77 -7.98
CA THR A 85 5.14 -2.47 -6.99
C THR A 85 5.14 -3.96 -7.29
N CYS A 86 5.41 -4.79 -6.28
CA CYS A 86 5.44 -6.24 -6.46
C CYS A 86 4.03 -6.85 -6.63
N TYR A 87 3.98 -8.06 -7.17
CA TYR A 87 2.72 -8.78 -7.42
C TYR A 87 1.85 -8.91 -6.17
N TYR A 88 2.45 -9.21 -5.01
CA TYR A 88 1.71 -9.33 -3.75
C TYR A 88 1.06 -8.01 -3.33
N CYS A 89 1.81 -6.90 -3.36
CA CYS A 89 1.33 -5.59 -2.98
C CYS A 89 0.20 -5.11 -3.91
N LEU A 90 0.34 -5.29 -5.23
CA LEU A 90 -0.74 -4.99 -6.19
C LEU A 90 -1.99 -5.84 -5.95
N LYS A 91 -1.80 -7.15 -5.66
CA LYS A 91 -2.91 -8.06 -5.37
C LYS A 91 -3.72 -7.65 -4.13
N GLN A 92 -3.12 -6.96 -3.16
CA GLN A 92 -3.86 -6.47 -1.99
C GLN A 92 -4.94 -5.44 -2.40
N HIS A 93 -4.70 -4.58 -3.39
CA HIS A 93 -5.71 -3.64 -3.90
C HIS A 93 -6.89 -4.38 -4.56
N LEU A 94 -6.61 -5.38 -5.40
CA LEU A 94 -7.65 -6.23 -5.99
C LEU A 94 -8.46 -6.96 -4.92
N LYS A 95 -7.80 -7.55 -3.91
CA LYS A 95 -8.48 -8.21 -2.79
C LYS A 95 -9.38 -7.25 -2.01
N LEU A 96 -8.93 -6.02 -1.78
CA LEU A 96 -9.69 -4.99 -1.07
C LEU A 96 -10.94 -4.60 -1.87
N GLN A 97 -10.78 -4.33 -3.17
CA GLN A 97 -11.91 -4.00 -4.05
C GLN A 97 -12.95 -5.13 -4.16
N MET A 98 -12.50 -6.38 -4.10
CA MET A 98 -13.39 -7.56 -4.07
C MET A 98 -14.02 -7.83 -2.70
N GLY A 99 -13.71 -7.03 -1.67
CA GLY A 99 -14.16 -7.25 -0.29
C GLY A 99 -13.57 -8.51 0.36
N ALA A 100 -12.50 -9.08 -0.19
CA ALA A 100 -11.87 -10.30 0.32
C ALA A 100 -10.97 -10.04 1.53
N ILE A 101 -10.57 -8.78 1.76
CA ILE A 101 -9.82 -8.32 2.93
C ILE A 101 -10.40 -7.00 3.40
N ARG A 102 -10.29 -6.71 4.70
CA ARG A 102 -10.75 -5.44 5.29
C ARG A 102 -9.75 -4.29 5.10
N GLN A 103 -8.47 -4.63 5.08
CA GLN A 103 -7.36 -3.68 4.92
C GLN A 103 -6.19 -4.35 4.21
N THR A 104 -5.42 -3.57 3.47
CA THR A 104 -4.22 -4.06 2.78
C THR A 104 -3.12 -4.40 3.78
N SER A 105 -2.46 -5.54 3.61
CA SER A 105 -1.28 -5.89 4.41
C SER A 105 -0.08 -5.00 4.04
N LYS A 106 0.64 -4.50 5.05
CA LYS A 106 1.90 -3.79 4.87
C LYS A 106 3.05 -4.75 4.48
N TYR A 107 2.88 -6.06 4.67
CA TYR A 107 3.86 -7.07 4.27
C TYR A 107 4.27 -6.92 2.79
N CYS A 108 5.57 -7.05 2.52
CA CYS A 108 6.14 -7.05 1.18
C CYS A 108 7.13 -8.22 1.06
N PRO A 109 6.91 -9.16 0.13
CA PRO A 109 7.86 -10.25 -0.12
C PRO A 109 9.27 -9.77 -0.48
N LEU A 110 9.42 -8.67 -1.24
CA LEU A 110 10.75 -8.19 -1.62
C LEU A 110 11.60 -7.78 -0.41
N ASP A 111 10.96 -7.33 0.67
CA ASP A 111 11.65 -7.02 1.93
C ASP A 111 12.09 -8.30 2.65
N LEU A 112 11.27 -9.35 2.64
CA LEU A 112 11.63 -10.66 3.19
C LEU A 112 12.76 -11.32 2.41
N PHE A 113 12.78 -11.19 1.08
CA PHE A 113 13.83 -11.72 0.21
C PHE A 113 15.00 -10.74 -0.02
N SER A 114 15.08 -9.65 0.74
CA SER A 114 16.11 -8.62 0.51
C SER A 114 17.52 -9.06 0.88
N GLY A 115 17.67 -9.95 1.88
CA GLY A 115 18.94 -10.21 2.55
C GLY A 115 19.39 -9.10 3.51
N GLU A 116 18.62 -8.00 3.62
CA GLU A 116 18.88 -6.90 4.53
C GLU A 116 18.07 -7.09 5.81
N ARG A 117 18.73 -7.37 6.93
CA ARG A 117 18.09 -7.79 8.18
C ARG A 117 16.98 -6.83 8.64
N GLU A 118 17.21 -5.52 8.57
CA GLU A 118 16.21 -4.50 8.95
C GLU A 118 14.93 -4.58 8.09
N ARG A 119 15.06 -4.78 6.77
CA ARG A 119 13.90 -4.94 5.88
C ARG A 119 13.19 -6.27 6.10
N MET A 120 13.96 -7.35 6.28
CA MET A 120 13.39 -8.67 6.59
C MET A 120 12.59 -8.64 7.89
N LYS A 121 13.13 -7.97 8.92
CA LYS A 121 12.49 -7.73 10.21
C LYS A 121 11.18 -6.96 10.06
N LEU A 122 11.21 -5.83 9.37
CA LEU A 122 10.01 -5.04 9.07
C LEU A 122 8.96 -5.86 8.31
N SER A 123 9.41 -6.72 7.37
CA SER A 123 8.54 -7.60 6.61
C SER A 123 7.84 -8.62 7.51
N LEU A 124 8.58 -9.32 8.37
CA LEU A 124 8.04 -10.28 9.33
C LEU A 124 7.10 -9.61 10.34
N LEU A 125 7.46 -8.43 10.86
CA LEU A 125 6.60 -7.66 11.76
C LEU A 125 5.27 -7.28 11.10
N ASN A 126 5.31 -6.76 9.87
CA ASN A 126 4.10 -6.45 9.10
C ASN A 126 3.26 -7.70 8.79
N MET A 127 3.91 -8.86 8.67
CA MET A 127 3.24 -10.14 8.50
C MET A 127 2.58 -10.60 9.79
N ILE A 128 3.20 -10.43 10.95
CA ILE A 128 2.60 -10.71 12.26
C ILE A 128 1.39 -9.80 12.48
N ASN A 129 1.54 -8.49 12.31
CA ASN A 129 0.47 -7.50 12.55
C ASN A 129 -0.76 -7.66 11.63
N ASN A 130 -0.59 -8.30 10.47
CA ASN A 130 -1.69 -8.60 9.55
C ASN A 130 -1.43 -9.95 8.87
N ALA A 131 -1.63 -11.02 9.66
CA ALA A 131 -1.28 -12.40 9.31
C ALA A 131 -1.91 -12.86 8.00
N GLN A 132 -3.18 -12.53 7.73
CA GLN A 132 -3.96 -13.11 6.62
C GLN A 132 -3.69 -14.62 6.51
N ASN A 133 -3.43 -15.12 5.29
CA ASN A 133 -2.96 -16.47 5.07
C ASN A 133 -1.43 -16.57 4.93
N ASN A 134 -0.68 -15.61 5.47
CA ASN A 134 0.77 -15.51 5.33
C ASN A 134 1.54 -15.96 6.57
N PHE A 135 0.96 -15.86 7.76
CA PHE A 135 1.63 -16.22 9.01
C PHE A 135 0.72 -17.00 9.94
N LYS A 136 1.24 -18.08 10.54
CA LYS A 136 0.56 -18.82 11.62
C LYS A 136 1.55 -19.31 12.66
N ILE A 137 1.08 -19.50 13.89
CA ILE A 137 1.84 -20.15 14.97
C ILE A 137 1.08 -21.38 15.46
N PHE A 138 1.82 -22.46 15.68
CA PHE A 138 1.33 -23.69 16.30
C PHE A 138 2.10 -23.95 17.61
N LYS A 139 1.39 -24.50 18.60
CA LYS A 139 1.97 -25.07 19.83
C LYS A 139 1.53 -26.53 19.93
N ASN A 140 2.48 -27.46 19.98
CA ASN A 140 2.25 -28.91 19.99
C ASN A 140 1.32 -29.36 18.85
N GLY A 141 1.52 -28.78 17.67
CA GLY A 141 0.70 -29.02 16.47
C GLY A 141 -0.71 -28.43 16.47
N LEU A 142 -1.10 -27.72 17.53
CA LEU A 142 -2.37 -27.00 17.60
C LEU A 142 -2.19 -25.54 17.17
N LEU A 143 -3.07 -25.05 16.29
CA LEU A 143 -3.06 -23.65 15.83
C LEU A 143 -3.33 -22.71 17.02
N LYS A 144 -2.45 -21.72 17.20
CA LYS A 144 -2.53 -20.70 18.28
C LYS A 144 -2.61 -19.28 17.75
N TYR A 145 -2.08 -19.02 16.56
CA TYR A 145 -2.11 -17.70 15.94
C TYR A 145 -2.45 -17.79 14.46
N ASP A 146 -3.42 -17.00 14.00
CA ASP A 146 -3.85 -16.91 12.60
C ASP A 146 -4.41 -15.51 12.25
N GLU A 147 -5.11 -15.38 11.12
CA GLU A 147 -5.72 -14.13 10.66
C GLU A 147 -6.76 -13.49 11.59
N LYS A 148 -7.27 -14.22 12.58
CA LYS A 148 -8.27 -13.73 13.53
C LYS A 148 -7.65 -13.14 14.80
N CYS A 149 -6.37 -13.36 15.00
CA CYS A 149 -5.64 -12.88 16.18
C CYS A 149 -5.18 -11.44 16.00
N GLU A 150 -5.05 -10.74 17.12
CA GLU A 150 -4.52 -9.37 17.19
C GLU A 150 -3.06 -9.37 17.68
N GLN A 151 -2.43 -8.20 17.68
CA GLN A 151 -1.03 -8.06 18.11
C GLN A 151 -0.82 -8.48 19.57
N ASN A 152 -1.78 -8.19 20.45
CA ASN A 152 -1.71 -8.56 21.87
C ASN A 152 -1.70 -10.08 22.07
N ASP A 153 -2.41 -10.84 21.22
CA ASP A 153 -2.40 -12.31 21.27
C ASP A 153 -1.00 -12.84 20.95
N PHE A 154 -0.33 -12.24 19.97
CA PHE A 154 1.04 -12.60 19.62
C PHE A 154 2.00 -12.34 20.78
N GLU A 155 1.90 -11.18 21.44
CA GLU A 155 2.75 -10.85 22.58
C GLU A 155 2.57 -11.82 23.75
N TYR A 156 1.33 -12.27 24.01
CA TYR A 156 1.05 -13.31 25.00
C TYR A 156 1.71 -14.64 24.62
N ILE A 157 1.57 -15.06 23.35
CA ILE A 157 2.21 -16.30 22.87
C ILE A 157 3.72 -16.21 22.99
N LEU A 158 4.34 -15.09 22.62
CA LEU A 158 5.78 -14.91 22.72
C LEU A 158 6.28 -15.00 24.16
N LYS A 159 5.53 -14.42 25.11
CA LYS A 159 5.80 -14.55 26.55
C LYS A 159 5.63 -16.00 27.04
N ASP A 160 4.59 -16.70 26.58
CA ASP A 160 4.32 -18.12 26.91
C ASP A 160 5.38 -19.07 26.32
N MET A 161 6.01 -18.71 25.18
CA MET A 161 7.18 -19.44 24.68
C MET A 161 8.33 -19.39 25.69
N ASN A 162 8.61 -18.20 26.25
CA ASN A 162 9.73 -17.94 27.17
C ASN A 162 11.10 -18.40 26.61
N TYR A 163 11.25 -18.41 25.28
CA TYR A 163 12.51 -18.75 24.59
C TYR A 163 13.28 -17.51 24.13
N PHE A 164 12.58 -16.36 24.08
CA PHE A 164 13.10 -15.11 23.55
C PHE A 164 12.89 -14.00 24.58
N SER A 165 13.88 -13.12 24.73
CA SER A 165 13.83 -11.95 25.62
C SER A 165 12.78 -10.93 25.17
N ASP A 166 12.61 -10.80 23.86
CA ASP A 166 11.74 -9.83 23.22
C ASP A 166 11.40 -10.25 21.78
N LEU A 167 10.50 -9.48 21.15
CA LEU A 167 10.11 -9.65 19.76
C LEU A 167 11.30 -9.54 18.79
N ASN A 168 12.27 -8.67 19.10
CA ASN A 168 13.39 -8.41 18.20
C ASN A 168 14.32 -9.64 18.09
N GLN A 169 14.57 -10.32 19.21
CA GLN A 169 15.30 -11.58 19.26
C GLN A 169 14.56 -12.70 18.51
N PHE A 170 13.24 -12.78 18.63
CA PHE A 170 12.41 -13.73 17.88
C PHE A 170 12.52 -13.50 16.36
N LEU A 171 12.47 -12.24 15.92
CA LEU A 171 12.64 -11.91 14.50
C LEU A 171 14.05 -12.23 14.00
N ASP A 172 15.08 -11.92 14.78
CA ASP A 172 16.47 -12.29 14.44
C ASP A 172 16.62 -13.82 14.31
N PHE A 173 15.98 -14.60 15.19
CA PHE A 173 15.99 -16.06 15.13
C PHE A 173 15.41 -16.59 13.81
N ILE A 174 14.27 -16.06 13.37
CA ILE A 174 13.67 -16.44 12.09
C ILE A 174 14.61 -16.07 10.93
N ILE A 175 15.16 -14.85 10.94
CA ILE A 175 16.01 -14.34 9.87
C ILE A 175 17.30 -15.14 9.76
N ASP A 176 17.91 -15.50 10.89
CA ASP A 176 19.12 -16.33 10.93
C ASP A 176 18.89 -17.70 10.27
N ILE A 177 17.75 -18.35 10.56
CA ILE A 177 17.37 -19.62 9.91
C ILE A 177 17.10 -19.43 8.42
N LEU A 178 16.44 -18.33 8.02
CA LEU A 178 16.11 -18.06 6.63
C LEU A 178 17.35 -17.71 5.78
N LEU A 179 18.37 -17.11 6.40
CA LEU A 179 19.64 -16.72 5.78
C LEU A 179 20.73 -17.80 5.87
N SER A 180 20.54 -18.86 6.67
CA SER A 180 21.51 -19.96 6.79
C SER A 180 21.45 -20.91 5.61
N ASP A 181 22.52 -21.69 5.43
CA ASP A 181 22.45 -22.89 4.62
C ASP A 181 21.63 -23.96 5.36
N ILE A 182 20.93 -24.81 4.62
CA ILE A 182 20.08 -25.87 5.17
C ILE A 182 20.90 -27.00 5.81
N ASN A 183 22.19 -27.07 5.48
CA ASN A 183 23.14 -28.02 6.04
C ASN A 183 23.92 -27.46 7.24
N GLU A 184 23.71 -26.19 7.61
CA GLU A 184 24.39 -25.55 8.72
C GLU A 184 23.92 -26.20 10.05
N PRO A 185 24.80 -26.90 10.79
CA PRO A 185 24.40 -27.57 12.04
C PRO A 185 24.21 -26.58 13.20
N TYR A 186 24.77 -25.38 13.07
CA TYR A 186 24.90 -24.42 14.16
C TYR A 186 24.77 -22.98 13.67
N ILE A 187 23.93 -22.19 14.33
CA ILE A 187 23.82 -20.76 14.05
C ILE A 187 23.99 -19.97 15.35
N GLN A 188 24.98 -19.07 15.39
CA GLN A 188 25.05 -18.06 16.43
C GLN A 188 24.05 -16.95 16.12
N LEU A 189 23.11 -16.68 17.04
CA LEU A 189 22.11 -15.64 16.86
C LEU A 189 22.76 -14.25 16.70
N GLN A 190 22.45 -13.56 15.60
CA GLN A 190 22.92 -12.20 15.36
C GLN A 190 21.91 -11.18 15.86
N LYS A 191 22.07 -10.74 17.11
CA LYS A 191 21.25 -9.67 17.70
C LYS A 191 21.50 -8.36 16.94
N THR A 192 20.45 -7.79 16.36
CA THR A 192 20.52 -6.48 15.70
C THR A 192 19.70 -5.42 16.45
N LYS A 193 19.81 -4.15 16.05
CA LYS A 193 19.10 -3.05 16.71
C LYS A 193 17.58 -3.26 16.62
N ASN A 194 16.86 -2.58 17.50
CA ASN A 194 15.39 -2.57 17.43
C ASN A 194 14.93 -1.90 16.14
N ILE A 195 13.87 -2.45 15.55
CA ILE A 195 13.24 -1.91 14.35
C ILE A 195 12.62 -0.55 14.70
N CYS A 196 12.97 0.47 13.93
CA CYS A 196 12.18 1.69 13.88
C CYS A 196 10.97 1.44 12.99
N MET A 197 9.76 1.58 13.53
CA MET A 197 8.56 1.53 12.68
C MET A 197 8.58 2.73 11.74
N HIS A 198 8.72 2.45 10.45
CA HIS A 198 8.57 3.44 9.40
C HIS A 198 7.31 3.14 8.60
N ASP A 199 6.70 4.18 8.05
CA ASP A 199 5.64 3.97 7.07
C ASP A 199 6.17 3.20 5.87
N LYS A 200 5.35 2.28 5.37
CA LYS A 200 5.69 1.49 4.19
C LYS A 200 5.97 2.47 3.04
N PRO A 201 7.12 2.36 2.36
CA PRO A 201 7.39 3.21 1.21
C PRO A 201 6.29 3.05 0.15
N SER A 202 6.05 4.11 -0.61
CA SER A 202 5.07 4.11 -1.71
C SER A 202 5.46 3.15 -2.84
N GLN A 203 6.70 2.66 -2.84
CA GLN A 203 7.27 1.75 -3.83
C GLN A 203 7.89 0.53 -3.16
N CYS A 204 7.93 -0.58 -3.90
CA CYS A 204 8.61 -1.80 -3.52
C CYS A 204 10.02 -1.81 -4.11
N TYR A 205 11.02 -2.21 -3.32
CA TYR A 205 12.42 -2.27 -3.75
C TYR A 205 12.90 -3.72 -3.83
N GLU A 206 13.52 -4.11 -4.94
CA GLU A 206 14.22 -5.40 -5.03
C GLU A 206 15.67 -5.22 -4.55
N SER A 207 16.22 -6.22 -3.86
CA SER A 207 17.64 -6.24 -3.44
C SER A 207 18.23 -7.60 -3.79
N ASN A 208 19.56 -7.65 -3.95
CA ASN A 208 20.29 -8.85 -4.36
C ASN A 208 21.31 -9.29 -3.28
N ASN A 209 21.05 -8.97 -2.00
CA ASN A 209 22.00 -9.20 -0.91
C ASN A 209 21.90 -10.60 -0.27
N LEU A 210 21.03 -11.48 -0.78
CA LEU A 210 20.93 -12.86 -0.30
C LEU A 210 22.20 -13.65 -0.67
N LYS A 211 22.75 -14.38 0.30
CA LYS A 211 23.89 -15.29 0.07
C LYS A 211 23.46 -16.49 -0.77
N ASN A 212 24.27 -16.91 -1.74
CA ASN A 212 23.92 -17.97 -2.70
C ASN A 212 23.58 -19.32 -2.05
N ASN A 213 24.14 -19.62 -0.88
CA ASN A 213 23.88 -20.86 -0.15
C ASN A 213 22.68 -20.77 0.81
N SER A 214 22.15 -19.58 1.06
CA SER A 214 21.01 -19.39 1.96
C SER A 214 19.74 -20.07 1.44
N PHE A 215 18.90 -20.54 2.37
CA PHE A 215 17.61 -21.15 2.01
C PHE A 215 16.74 -20.20 1.18
N LEU A 216 16.60 -18.93 1.58
CA LEU A 216 15.79 -17.96 0.83
C LEU A 216 16.35 -17.69 -0.57
N TYR A 217 17.66 -17.69 -0.77
CA TYR A 217 18.24 -17.57 -2.11
C TYR A 217 17.82 -18.72 -3.01
N LYS A 218 17.96 -19.97 -2.53
CA LYS A 218 17.56 -21.18 -3.28
C LYS A 218 16.08 -21.12 -3.65
N LEU A 219 15.22 -20.75 -2.71
CA LEU A 219 13.79 -20.56 -2.98
C LEU A 219 13.52 -19.46 -4.01
N LEU A 220 14.21 -18.31 -3.89
CA LEU A 220 14.07 -17.20 -4.84
C LEU A 220 14.48 -17.60 -6.26
N GLN A 221 15.54 -18.39 -6.43
CA GLN A 221 15.94 -18.89 -7.74
C GLN A 221 14.85 -19.75 -8.39
N LEU A 222 14.19 -20.62 -7.62
CA LEU A 222 13.04 -21.39 -8.12
C LEU A 222 11.87 -20.48 -8.53
N GLN A 223 11.61 -19.42 -7.76
CA GLN A 223 10.58 -18.46 -8.08
C GLN A 223 10.89 -17.70 -9.39
N LYS A 224 12.15 -17.34 -9.64
CA LYS A 224 12.57 -16.59 -10.84
C LYS A 224 12.53 -17.39 -12.15
N MET A 225 12.41 -18.72 -12.10
CA MET A 225 12.39 -19.59 -13.30
C MET A 225 11.30 -19.26 -14.33
N SER A 226 10.22 -18.57 -13.92
CA SER A 226 9.14 -18.16 -14.84
C SER A 226 9.31 -16.76 -15.43
N ASP A 227 10.23 -15.92 -14.91
CA ASP A 227 10.36 -14.51 -15.34
C ASP A 227 11.04 -14.37 -16.71
N SER A 228 11.77 -15.39 -17.16
CA SER A 228 12.56 -15.36 -18.39
C SER A 228 11.75 -15.62 -19.67
N TYR A 229 10.46 -15.95 -19.57
CA TYR A 229 9.70 -16.49 -20.70
C TYR A 229 8.30 -15.88 -20.85
N LEU A 230 8.03 -15.36 -22.04
CA LEU A 230 6.68 -14.96 -22.47
C LEU A 230 5.97 -16.18 -23.04
N PHE A 231 5.06 -16.76 -22.27
CA PHE A 231 4.27 -17.91 -22.71
C PHE A 231 2.97 -17.46 -23.38
N ASP A 232 2.71 -17.81 -24.63
CA ASP A 232 1.36 -17.72 -25.20
C ASP A 232 0.59 -19.01 -24.87
N VAL A 233 -0.09 -19.01 -23.72
CA VAL A 233 -0.70 -20.22 -23.13
C VAL A 233 -2.11 -20.46 -23.67
N GLU A 234 -2.70 -19.53 -24.44
CA GLU A 234 -4.14 -19.57 -24.77
C GLU A 234 -4.52 -20.77 -25.64
N ASN A 235 -3.58 -21.38 -26.38
CA ASN A 235 -3.88 -22.45 -27.35
C ASN A 235 -3.34 -23.86 -27.03
N GLU A 236 -2.54 -24.07 -25.98
CA GLU A 236 -1.85 -25.38 -25.74
C GLU A 236 -1.96 -25.97 -24.32
N ILE A 237 -2.84 -25.48 -23.44
CA ILE A 237 -2.95 -25.92 -22.02
C ILE A 237 -3.04 -27.45 -21.85
N ASN A 238 -3.83 -28.12 -22.70
CA ASN A 238 -4.06 -29.56 -22.59
C ASN A 238 -2.80 -30.39 -22.84
N LYS A 239 -1.84 -29.86 -23.61
CA LYS A 239 -0.56 -30.52 -23.96
C LYS A 239 0.38 -30.69 -22.77
N TYR A 240 0.19 -29.89 -21.73
CA TYR A 240 1.03 -29.85 -20.53
C TYR A 240 0.38 -30.49 -19.30
N SER A 241 -0.77 -31.15 -19.48
CA SER A 241 -1.48 -31.82 -18.37
C SER A 241 -0.64 -32.93 -17.72
N ASN A 242 0.20 -33.61 -18.49
CA ASN A 242 1.09 -34.70 -18.04
C ASN A 242 2.53 -34.26 -17.76
N TYR A 243 2.77 -32.98 -17.46
CA TYR A 243 4.13 -32.44 -17.32
C TYR A 243 4.95 -33.13 -16.22
N VAL A 244 4.31 -33.58 -15.13
CA VAL A 244 4.99 -34.27 -14.03
C VAL A 244 5.60 -35.59 -14.52
N SER A 245 4.84 -36.39 -15.27
CA SER A 245 5.35 -37.64 -15.85
C SER A 245 6.51 -37.40 -16.82
N LYS A 246 6.40 -36.37 -17.66
CA LYS A 246 7.50 -35.97 -18.57
C LYS A 246 8.76 -35.53 -17.84
N LEU A 247 8.61 -34.83 -16.71
CA LEU A 247 9.76 -34.44 -15.88
C LEU A 247 10.43 -35.66 -15.26
N ILE A 248 9.66 -36.64 -14.78
CA ILE A 248 10.20 -37.88 -14.22
C ILE A 248 10.92 -38.68 -15.30
N GLU A 249 10.29 -38.87 -16.47
CA GLU A 249 10.88 -39.55 -17.63
C GLU A 249 12.19 -38.89 -18.08
N GLN A 250 12.25 -37.56 -18.08
CA GLN A 250 13.47 -36.81 -18.40
C GLN A 250 14.59 -37.07 -17.38
N LEU A 251 14.28 -37.08 -16.09
CA LEU A 251 15.25 -37.36 -15.03
C LEU A 251 15.80 -38.79 -15.15
N GLU A 252 14.94 -39.76 -15.42
CA GLU A 252 15.33 -41.16 -15.62
C GLU A 252 16.16 -41.36 -16.90
N THR A 253 15.74 -40.75 -18.02
CA THR A 253 16.42 -40.89 -19.31
C THR A 253 17.81 -40.28 -19.31
N LEU A 254 17.99 -39.16 -18.61
CA LEU A 254 19.26 -38.45 -18.51
C LEU A 254 20.09 -38.87 -17.28
N ASP A 255 19.61 -39.82 -16.47
CA ASP A 255 20.21 -40.27 -15.21
C ASP A 255 20.60 -39.11 -14.28
N LEU A 256 19.68 -38.16 -14.09
CA LEU A 256 19.91 -36.94 -13.33
C LEU A 256 19.48 -37.10 -11.87
N ASP A 257 20.42 -36.88 -10.95
CA ASP A 257 20.18 -36.82 -9.51
C ASP A 257 20.17 -35.35 -9.05
N LEU A 258 18.97 -34.78 -8.87
CA LEU A 258 18.80 -33.38 -8.50
C LEU A 258 19.37 -33.00 -7.11
N SER A 259 19.85 -33.97 -6.32
CA SER A 259 20.65 -33.67 -5.12
C SER A 259 22.05 -33.13 -5.46
N ARG A 260 22.55 -33.39 -6.68
CA ARG A 260 23.86 -32.96 -7.19
C ARG A 260 23.76 -31.65 -7.97
N GLU A 261 24.74 -30.77 -7.81
CA GLU A 261 24.72 -29.43 -8.41
C GLU A 261 24.77 -29.44 -9.94
N ASN A 262 25.68 -30.23 -10.52
CA ASN A 262 25.82 -30.35 -11.98
C ASN A 262 24.54 -30.89 -12.65
N ASP A 263 23.87 -31.84 -11.99
CA ASP A 263 22.64 -32.44 -12.50
C ASP A 263 21.48 -31.44 -12.44
N ARG A 264 21.42 -30.61 -11.38
CA ARG A 264 20.47 -29.49 -11.32
C ARG A 264 20.70 -28.51 -12.45
N GLU A 265 21.93 -28.11 -12.73
CA GLU A 265 22.20 -27.20 -13.86
C GLU A 265 21.75 -27.80 -15.19
N THR A 266 22.07 -29.07 -15.41
CA THR A 266 21.70 -29.80 -16.63
C THR A 266 20.18 -29.89 -16.77
N PHE A 267 19.49 -30.25 -15.69
CA PHE A 267 18.02 -30.26 -15.63
C PHE A 267 17.44 -28.89 -15.99
N LEU A 268 17.94 -27.80 -15.40
CA LEU A 268 17.42 -26.46 -15.66
C LEU A 268 17.65 -25.99 -17.10
N LYS A 269 18.79 -26.36 -17.71
CA LYS A 269 19.10 -26.00 -19.11
C LYS A 269 18.28 -26.80 -20.13
N THR A 270 17.90 -28.03 -19.81
CA THR A 270 17.25 -28.96 -20.75
C THR A 270 15.73 -29.03 -20.60
N THR A 271 15.19 -28.61 -19.46
CA THR A 271 13.75 -28.71 -19.16
C THR A 271 12.93 -27.70 -19.95
N ASN A 272 11.75 -28.15 -20.41
CA ASN A 272 10.78 -27.27 -21.07
C ASN A 272 10.45 -26.04 -20.20
N PRO A 273 10.54 -24.80 -20.73
CA PRO A 273 10.25 -23.58 -19.99
C PRO A 273 8.88 -23.53 -19.30
N ILE A 274 7.83 -24.15 -19.88
CA ILE A 274 6.50 -24.20 -19.26
C ILE A 274 6.51 -25.10 -18.02
N HIS A 275 7.24 -26.21 -18.05
CA HIS A 275 7.39 -27.08 -16.89
C HIS A 275 8.14 -26.36 -15.76
N LEU A 276 9.19 -25.59 -16.10
CA LEU A 276 9.90 -24.72 -15.17
C LEU A 276 8.98 -23.63 -14.60
N ALA A 277 8.07 -23.06 -15.41
CA ALA A 277 7.09 -22.10 -14.94
C ALA A 277 6.07 -22.71 -13.97
N LEU A 278 5.72 -23.99 -14.13
CA LEU A 278 4.86 -24.70 -13.18
C LEU A 278 5.58 -25.01 -11.87
N ILE A 279 6.85 -25.41 -11.92
CA ILE A 279 7.74 -25.54 -10.75
C ILE A 279 7.83 -24.20 -10.01
N SER A 280 8.01 -23.10 -10.75
CA SER A 280 8.02 -21.74 -10.24
C SER A 280 6.69 -21.35 -9.58
N ALA A 281 5.56 -21.74 -10.17
CA ALA A 281 4.23 -21.51 -9.58
C ALA A 281 4.05 -22.25 -8.25
N VAL A 282 4.60 -23.46 -8.11
CA VAL A 282 4.65 -24.17 -6.81
C VAL A 282 5.49 -23.38 -5.81
N ALA A 283 6.70 -22.95 -6.18
CA ALA A 283 7.62 -22.21 -5.30
C ALA A 283 7.08 -20.84 -4.83
N LYS A 284 6.17 -20.21 -5.60
CA LYS A 284 5.52 -18.94 -5.22
C LYS A 284 4.35 -19.12 -4.25
N ASP A 285 3.79 -20.32 -4.16
CA ASP A 285 2.62 -20.65 -3.33
C ASP A 285 2.94 -21.57 -2.13
N CYS A 286 4.17 -22.05 -2.01
CA CYS A 286 4.59 -22.94 -0.92
C CYS A 286 4.61 -22.25 0.45
N SER A 287 4.67 -23.05 1.52
CA SER A 287 4.84 -22.58 2.90
C SER A 287 6.18 -23.02 3.46
N ILE A 288 6.84 -22.13 4.20
CA ILE A 288 8.01 -22.43 5.01
C ILE A 288 7.52 -22.72 6.42
N MET A 289 7.90 -23.87 6.97
CA MET A 289 7.61 -24.26 8.35
C MET A 289 8.92 -24.30 9.13
N ILE A 290 8.99 -23.52 10.21
CA ILE A 290 10.11 -23.56 11.16
C ILE A 290 9.56 -24.05 12.48
N SER A 291 9.81 -25.33 12.79
CA SER A 291 9.47 -25.92 14.08
C SER A 291 10.66 -25.86 15.00
N PHE A 292 10.45 -25.55 16.28
CA PHE A 292 11.53 -25.37 17.23
C PHE A 292 11.15 -25.74 18.67
N SER A 293 12.17 -26.08 19.46
CA SER A 293 12.06 -26.47 20.87
C SER A 293 13.39 -26.21 21.59
N THR A 294 13.34 -25.99 22.91
CA THR A 294 14.54 -25.97 23.76
C THR A 294 14.93 -27.36 24.27
N ASN A 295 14.05 -28.37 24.14
CA ASN A 295 14.42 -29.75 24.44
C ASN A 295 15.51 -30.22 23.47
N PHE A 296 16.54 -30.90 23.99
CA PHE A 296 17.61 -31.46 23.17
C PHE A 296 17.06 -32.49 22.17
N VAL A 297 17.45 -32.36 20.90
CA VAL A 297 17.12 -33.33 19.85
C VAL A 297 18.40 -33.68 19.10
N GLU A 298 18.77 -34.95 19.12
CA GLU A 298 19.99 -35.43 18.48
C GLU A 298 19.92 -35.26 16.95
N ASN A 299 21.02 -34.82 16.33
CA ASN A 299 21.17 -34.59 14.88
C ASN A 299 20.29 -33.49 14.27
N TYR A 300 19.68 -32.63 15.10
CA TYR A 300 18.97 -31.43 14.64
C TYR A 300 19.85 -30.18 14.78
N PRO A 301 19.77 -29.23 13.82
CA PRO A 301 20.47 -27.96 13.94
C PRO A 301 19.86 -27.14 15.06
N TYR A 302 20.65 -26.22 15.61
CA TYR A 302 20.19 -25.31 16.64
C TYR A 302 20.67 -23.89 16.42
N VAL A 303 19.90 -22.94 16.94
CA VAL A 303 20.30 -21.54 17.09
C VAL A 303 20.71 -21.31 18.54
N ASP A 304 21.90 -20.75 18.75
CA ASP A 304 22.39 -20.37 20.07
C ASP A 304 22.07 -18.90 20.32
N THR A 305 21.19 -18.65 21.29
CA THR A 305 20.75 -17.30 21.65
C THR A 305 21.69 -16.60 22.64
N GLY A 306 22.69 -17.31 23.16
CA GLY A 306 23.54 -16.97 24.30
C GLY A 306 22.97 -17.46 25.63
N ASP A 307 21.65 -17.44 25.78
CA ASP A 307 20.95 -17.86 27.00
C ASP A 307 20.50 -19.33 26.93
N SER A 308 20.15 -19.80 25.73
CA SER A 308 19.71 -21.16 25.48
C SER A 308 20.01 -21.62 24.05
N LYS A 309 19.96 -22.94 23.84
CA LYS A 309 20.01 -23.55 22.51
C LYS A 309 18.59 -23.91 22.09
N ILE A 310 18.17 -23.38 20.94
CA ILE A 310 16.86 -23.65 20.36
C ILE A 310 17.07 -24.57 19.15
N PHE A 311 16.72 -25.84 19.31
CA PHE A 311 16.76 -26.83 18.23
C PHE A 311 15.62 -26.56 17.26
N TYR A 312 15.89 -26.67 15.96
CA TYR A 312 14.88 -26.35 14.95
C TYR A 312 14.87 -27.33 13.78
N LYS A 313 13.76 -27.31 13.06
CA LYS A 313 13.46 -28.06 11.84
C LYS A 313 12.91 -27.08 10.83
N LEU A 314 13.66 -26.84 9.75
CA LEU A 314 13.20 -26.05 8.60
C LEU A 314 12.66 -26.99 7.53
N ALA A 315 11.39 -26.82 7.16
CA ALA A 315 10.74 -27.60 6.13
C ALA A 315 9.90 -26.73 5.18
N VAL A 316 9.66 -27.23 3.97
CA VAL A 316 8.74 -26.62 3.00
C VAL A 316 7.57 -27.54 2.74
N THR A 317 6.35 -27.00 2.72
CA THR A 317 5.10 -27.72 2.42
C THR A 317 4.29 -26.97 1.34
N ASP A 318 3.11 -27.47 0.99
CA ASP A 318 2.29 -27.04 -0.16
C ASP A 318 3.08 -27.16 -1.49
N LEU A 319 3.77 -28.29 -1.68
CA LEU A 319 4.64 -28.58 -2.84
C LEU A 319 3.93 -29.35 -3.96
N GLU A 320 2.61 -29.44 -3.93
CA GLU A 320 1.84 -30.21 -4.90
C GLU A 320 1.93 -29.59 -6.31
N PRO A 321 2.04 -30.43 -7.36
CA PRO A 321 2.00 -29.98 -8.75
C PRO A 321 0.83 -29.06 -9.05
N LYS A 322 1.10 -27.91 -9.69
CA LYS A 322 0.05 -26.98 -10.12
C LYS A 322 -0.47 -27.40 -11.50
N SER A 323 -1.78 -27.28 -11.68
CA SER A 323 -2.38 -27.41 -13.01
C SER A 323 -1.84 -26.32 -13.96
N PRO A 324 -1.63 -26.62 -15.26
CA PRO A 324 -1.29 -25.63 -16.28
C PRO A 324 -2.20 -24.39 -16.31
N ASN A 325 -3.49 -24.56 -15.96
CA ASN A 325 -4.45 -23.47 -15.82
C ASN A 325 -4.01 -22.36 -14.83
N THR A 326 -3.11 -22.66 -13.90
CA THR A 326 -2.57 -21.71 -12.94
C THR A 326 -1.80 -20.58 -13.65
N LEU A 327 -1.11 -20.88 -14.75
CA LEU A 327 -0.36 -19.89 -15.51
C LEU A 327 -1.30 -18.90 -16.21
N TYR A 328 -2.39 -19.38 -16.80
CA TYR A 328 -3.42 -18.53 -17.38
C TYR A 328 -4.10 -17.66 -16.33
N LYS A 329 -4.56 -18.27 -15.22
CA LYS A 329 -5.17 -17.54 -14.10
C LYS A 329 -4.26 -16.45 -13.56
N ARG A 330 -2.95 -16.70 -13.49
CA ARG A 330 -1.97 -15.69 -13.07
C ARG A 330 -2.00 -14.47 -13.99
N LYS A 331 -1.92 -14.66 -15.32
CA LYS A 331 -1.97 -13.55 -16.29
C LYS A 331 -3.26 -12.74 -16.21
N ASP A 332 -4.41 -13.42 -16.13
CA ASP A 332 -5.71 -12.75 -15.97
C ASP A 332 -5.76 -11.94 -14.66
N THR A 333 -5.24 -12.52 -13.57
CA THR A 333 -5.20 -11.81 -12.29
C THR A 333 -4.26 -10.60 -12.36
N GLU A 334 -3.10 -10.73 -13.00
CA GLU A 334 -2.14 -9.63 -13.18
C GLU A 334 -2.74 -8.47 -13.97
N ARG A 335 -3.44 -8.75 -15.08
CA ARG A 335 -4.19 -7.73 -15.85
C ARG A 335 -5.18 -6.99 -14.97
N LYS A 336 -6.02 -7.72 -14.21
CA LYS A 336 -7.01 -7.13 -13.29
C LYS A 336 -6.36 -6.27 -12.20
N MET A 337 -5.23 -6.71 -11.65
CA MET A 337 -4.49 -5.92 -10.65
C MET A 337 -3.97 -4.61 -11.23
N ILE A 338 -3.41 -4.65 -12.44
CA ILE A 338 -2.89 -3.48 -13.14
C ILE A 338 -4.01 -2.47 -13.40
N GLU A 339 -5.12 -2.90 -13.99
CA GLU A 339 -6.27 -2.04 -14.30
C GLU A 339 -6.81 -1.31 -13.04
N ILE A 340 -6.90 -2.02 -11.92
CA ILE A 340 -7.33 -1.45 -10.64
C ILE A 340 -6.32 -0.45 -10.10
N TYR A 341 -5.03 -0.79 -10.17
CA TYR A 341 -3.98 0.06 -9.63
C TYR A 341 -3.79 1.34 -10.45
N GLU A 342 -3.95 1.27 -11.77
CA GLU A 342 -3.95 2.46 -12.64
C GLU A 342 -5.10 3.41 -12.30
N LYS A 343 -6.32 2.89 -12.13
CA LYS A 343 -7.46 3.68 -11.66
C LYS A 343 -7.21 4.30 -10.28
N TYR A 344 -6.59 3.56 -9.38
CA TYR A 344 -6.21 4.06 -8.05
C TYR A 344 -5.17 5.19 -8.16
N LYS A 345 -4.11 5.02 -8.98
CA LYS A 345 -3.13 6.08 -9.24
C LYS A 345 -3.77 7.33 -9.84
N GLU A 346 -4.63 7.18 -10.84
CA GLU A 346 -5.39 8.29 -11.40
C GLU A 346 -6.23 8.99 -10.32
N SER A 347 -6.87 8.25 -9.42
CA SER A 347 -7.63 8.85 -8.32
C SER A 347 -6.74 9.63 -7.34
N LEU A 348 -5.56 9.10 -7.01
CA LEU A 348 -4.58 9.80 -6.17
C LEU A 348 -4.02 11.05 -6.83
N GLU A 349 -3.69 10.99 -8.13
CA GLU A 349 -3.23 12.16 -8.88
C GLU A 349 -4.32 13.24 -8.96
N LYS A 350 -5.57 12.81 -9.15
CA LYS A 350 -6.76 13.69 -9.13
C LYS A 350 -7.01 14.31 -7.76
N GLU A 351 -6.81 13.59 -6.66
CA GLU A 351 -6.87 14.11 -5.29
C GLU A 351 -5.69 15.04 -4.97
N GLN A 352 -4.50 14.70 -5.44
CA GLN A 352 -3.29 15.49 -5.25
C GLN A 352 -3.37 16.82 -5.99
N GLN A 353 -4.12 16.89 -7.11
CA GLN A 353 -4.46 18.14 -7.80
C GLN A 353 -5.32 19.10 -6.95
N CYS A 354 -6.06 18.59 -5.96
CA CYS A 354 -6.81 19.37 -4.96
C CYS A 354 -5.98 19.76 -3.72
N LYS A 355 -4.71 19.36 -3.63
CA LYS A 355 -3.75 19.86 -2.64
C LYS A 355 -2.80 20.85 -3.31
N ILE A 356 -2.39 21.89 -2.57
CA ILE A 356 -1.43 22.87 -3.08
C ILE A 356 -0.09 22.16 -3.32
N GLN A 357 0.44 22.27 -4.54
CA GLN A 357 1.65 21.55 -4.93
C GLN A 357 2.88 22.04 -4.14
N PRO A 358 3.80 21.14 -3.75
CA PRO A 358 5.01 21.52 -3.01
C PRO A 358 6.07 22.19 -3.90
N HIS A 359 6.06 21.92 -5.21
CA HIS A 359 7.05 22.44 -6.16
C HIS A 359 6.69 23.87 -6.60
N THR A 360 7.65 24.80 -6.49
CA THR A 360 7.42 26.26 -6.62
C THR A 360 6.76 26.67 -7.92
N GLU A 361 7.19 26.13 -9.07
CA GLU A 361 6.64 26.53 -10.37
C GLU A 361 5.20 26.04 -10.58
N THR A 362 4.93 24.78 -10.25
CA THR A 362 3.60 24.17 -10.36
C THR A 362 2.63 24.80 -9.36
N ARG A 363 3.11 25.14 -8.16
CA ARG A 363 2.36 25.87 -7.14
C ARG A 363 1.93 27.24 -7.65
N ALA A 364 2.83 28.00 -8.27
CA ALA A 364 2.51 29.32 -8.80
C ALA A 364 1.39 29.26 -9.85
N LYS A 365 1.50 28.35 -10.83
CA LYS A 365 0.46 28.15 -11.87
C LYS A 365 -0.88 27.71 -11.26
N GLN A 366 -0.83 26.82 -10.26
CA GLN A 366 -2.04 26.34 -9.58
C GLN A 366 -2.71 27.47 -8.79
N LEU A 367 -1.95 28.28 -8.06
CA LEU A 367 -2.48 29.43 -7.31
C LEU A 367 -3.10 30.43 -8.28
N GLU A 368 -2.42 30.79 -9.36
CA GLU A 368 -2.94 31.72 -10.39
C GLU A 368 -4.31 31.27 -10.95
N ALA A 369 -4.44 29.99 -11.31
CA ALA A 369 -5.70 29.43 -11.79
C ALA A 369 -6.83 29.51 -10.74
N TRP A 370 -6.53 29.25 -9.47
CA TRP A 370 -7.51 29.40 -8.39
C TRP A 370 -7.88 30.85 -8.13
N GLN A 371 -6.92 31.76 -8.17
CA GLN A 371 -7.19 33.20 -8.00
C GLN A 371 -8.14 33.70 -9.09
N GLN A 372 -7.91 33.28 -10.34
CA GLN A 372 -8.79 33.61 -11.46
C GLN A 372 -10.21 33.06 -11.24
N LEU A 373 -10.32 31.76 -10.91
CA LEU A 373 -11.61 31.11 -10.69
C LEU A 373 -12.42 31.76 -9.55
N ILE A 374 -11.76 32.03 -8.42
CA ILE A 374 -12.38 32.71 -7.27
C ILE A 374 -12.90 34.09 -7.70
N THR A 375 -12.08 34.85 -8.41
CA THR A 375 -12.41 36.20 -8.85
C THR A 375 -13.60 36.20 -9.82
N GLU A 376 -13.59 35.32 -10.83
CA GLU A 376 -14.67 35.19 -11.81
C GLU A 376 -15.98 34.72 -11.18
N TYR A 377 -15.91 33.75 -10.27
CA TYR A 377 -17.09 33.26 -9.55
C TYR A 377 -17.72 34.36 -8.70
N LEU A 378 -16.93 35.04 -7.86
CA LEU A 378 -17.39 36.11 -7.00
C LEU A 378 -17.95 37.30 -7.78
N LYS A 379 -17.33 37.65 -8.92
CA LYS A 379 -17.86 38.65 -9.86
C LYS A 379 -19.23 38.25 -10.40
N THR A 380 -19.40 36.99 -10.79
CA THR A 380 -20.66 36.46 -11.34
C THR A 380 -21.77 36.41 -10.29
N THR A 381 -21.43 36.01 -9.05
CA THR A 381 -22.39 35.90 -7.94
C THR A 381 -22.60 37.22 -7.18
N LYS A 382 -21.91 38.30 -7.57
CA LYS A 382 -21.89 39.60 -6.88
C LYS A 382 -21.57 39.49 -5.39
N GLN A 383 -20.64 38.61 -5.04
CA GLN A 383 -20.15 38.41 -3.67
C GLN A 383 -18.76 39.04 -3.54
N SER A 384 -18.48 39.69 -2.42
CA SER A 384 -17.18 40.33 -2.14
C SER A 384 -16.43 39.66 -0.98
N THR A 385 -17.03 38.64 -0.36
CA THR A 385 -16.48 37.97 0.83
C THR A 385 -16.52 36.45 0.71
N ILE A 386 -15.57 35.80 1.38
CA ILE A 386 -15.47 34.35 1.55
C ILE A 386 -15.32 34.05 3.05
N ASP A 387 -16.27 33.31 3.63
CA ASP A 387 -16.09 32.67 4.93
C ASP A 387 -15.44 31.29 4.75
N VAL A 388 -14.22 31.11 5.21
CA VAL A 388 -13.44 29.86 5.05
C VAL A 388 -14.15 28.66 5.71
N ARG A 389 -14.96 28.89 6.75
CA ARG A 389 -15.66 27.82 7.49
C ARG A 389 -16.83 27.25 6.70
N GLU A 390 -17.54 28.11 5.96
CA GLU A 390 -18.77 27.75 5.26
C GLU A 390 -18.56 27.52 3.75
N SER A 391 -17.59 28.23 3.16
CA SER A 391 -17.31 28.21 1.72
C SER A 391 -16.91 26.83 1.18
N GLN A 392 -16.44 25.94 2.04
CA GLN A 392 -16.18 24.54 1.69
C GLN A 392 -17.37 23.77 1.12
N ASN A 393 -18.61 24.22 1.36
CA ASN A 393 -19.80 23.61 0.78
C ASN A 393 -20.33 24.38 -0.44
N SER A 394 -19.71 25.52 -0.78
CA SER A 394 -20.03 26.31 -1.96
C SER A 394 -19.65 25.55 -3.24
N PRO A 395 -20.43 25.68 -4.33
CA PRO A 395 -20.05 25.19 -5.66
C PRO A 395 -18.67 25.64 -6.13
N LEU A 396 -18.16 26.78 -5.62
CA LEU A 396 -16.81 27.27 -5.90
C LEU A 396 -15.71 26.32 -5.41
N PHE A 397 -15.90 25.70 -4.25
CA PHE A 397 -14.89 24.87 -3.59
C PHE A 397 -15.30 23.40 -3.45
N ASN A 398 -16.51 23.04 -3.87
CA ASN A 398 -17.05 21.70 -3.83
C ASN A 398 -17.81 21.36 -5.11
N ASN A 399 -17.23 20.48 -5.91
CA ASN A 399 -17.88 19.92 -7.09
C ASN A 399 -18.33 18.48 -6.78
N THR A 400 -19.64 18.32 -6.60
CA THR A 400 -20.28 17.04 -6.24
C THR A 400 -20.34 16.05 -7.41
N GLU A 401 -20.32 16.51 -8.66
CA GLU A 401 -20.37 15.64 -9.84
C GLU A 401 -19.09 14.80 -10.00
N ILE A 402 -17.93 15.40 -9.68
CA ILE A 402 -16.63 14.71 -9.71
C ILE A 402 -16.11 14.37 -8.31
N ASN A 403 -16.95 14.53 -7.27
CA ASN A 403 -16.64 14.27 -5.87
C ASN A 403 -15.32 14.93 -5.40
N ARG A 404 -15.14 16.22 -5.72
CA ARG A 404 -13.93 16.99 -5.37
C ARG A 404 -14.28 18.16 -4.46
N LYS A 405 -13.49 18.34 -3.40
CA LYS A 405 -13.65 19.42 -2.43
C LYS A 405 -12.30 19.97 -1.98
N LEU A 406 -12.15 21.29 -1.95
CA LEU A 406 -10.93 21.97 -1.50
C LEU A 406 -10.89 22.03 0.04
N SER A 407 -9.72 21.79 0.65
CA SER A 407 -9.56 21.86 2.11
C SER A 407 -9.57 23.32 2.60
N GLN A 408 -9.98 23.57 3.86
CA GLN A 408 -9.95 24.92 4.46
C GLN A 408 -8.53 25.51 4.45
N GLU A 409 -7.52 24.68 4.72
CA GLU A 409 -6.11 25.06 4.68
C GLU A 409 -5.68 25.53 3.27
N ALA A 410 -6.14 24.84 2.23
CA ALA A 410 -5.84 25.21 0.85
C ALA A 410 -6.55 26.51 0.45
N ILE A 411 -7.82 26.69 0.84
CA ILE A 411 -8.57 27.95 0.65
C ILE A 411 -7.81 29.11 1.30
N LEU A 412 -7.41 28.96 2.57
CA LEU A 412 -6.67 29.97 3.31
C LEU A 412 -5.34 30.33 2.63
N THR A 413 -4.60 29.32 2.18
CA THR A 413 -3.32 29.54 1.48
C THR A 413 -3.49 30.32 0.18
N ILE A 414 -4.57 30.07 -0.57
CA ILE A 414 -4.87 30.83 -1.80
C ILE A 414 -5.20 32.29 -1.45
N LEU A 415 -6.03 32.52 -0.43
CA LEU A 415 -6.42 33.86 0.01
C LEU A 415 -5.22 34.66 0.55
N GLU A 416 -4.32 34.02 1.30
CA GLU A 416 -3.07 34.64 1.75
C GLU A 416 -2.15 35.00 0.58
N ASP A 417 -2.15 34.20 -0.49
CA ASP A 417 -1.39 34.52 -1.69
C ASP A 417 -2.00 35.69 -2.48
N MET A 418 -3.34 35.73 -2.59
CA MET A 418 -4.07 36.88 -3.15
C MET A 418 -3.83 38.17 -2.36
N ALA A 419 -3.64 38.07 -1.04
CA ALA A 419 -3.35 39.24 -0.22
C ALA A 419 -1.99 39.87 -0.52
N LYS A 420 -0.99 39.09 -0.96
CA LYS A 420 0.32 39.64 -1.36
C LYS A 420 0.22 40.58 -2.55
N THR A 421 -0.77 40.37 -3.42
CA THR A 421 -1.03 41.20 -4.61
C THR A 421 -2.14 42.22 -4.36
N GLY A 422 -2.63 42.36 -3.13
CA GLY A 422 -3.69 43.31 -2.76
C GLY A 422 -5.09 42.91 -3.27
N ARG A 423 -5.29 41.66 -3.69
CA ARG A 423 -6.55 41.13 -4.23
C ARG A 423 -7.43 40.45 -3.18
N ALA A 424 -6.93 40.27 -1.96
CA ALA A 424 -7.72 39.82 -0.83
C ALA A 424 -7.23 40.43 0.48
N ALA A 425 -8.09 40.52 1.48
CA ALA A 425 -7.72 40.93 2.83
C ALA A 425 -8.59 40.22 3.88
N PRO A 426 -8.03 39.80 5.03
CA PRO A 426 -8.85 39.28 6.10
C PRO A 426 -9.64 40.42 6.75
N VAL A 427 -10.91 40.18 7.06
CA VAL A 427 -11.79 41.17 7.72
C VAL A 427 -11.34 41.41 9.16
N ASP A 428 -10.78 40.39 9.81
CA ASP A 428 -10.32 40.45 11.19
C ASP A 428 -9.03 39.63 11.41
N LYS A 429 -8.53 39.64 12.66
CA LYS A 429 -7.35 38.86 13.04
C LYS A 429 -7.60 37.34 13.04
N SER A 430 -8.87 36.90 13.04
CA SER A 430 -9.22 35.49 13.07
C SER A 430 -9.06 34.83 11.70
N LYS A 431 -8.96 35.61 10.61
CA LYS A 431 -8.80 35.14 9.22
C LYS A 431 -9.89 34.14 8.80
N ASN A 432 -11.05 34.19 9.44
CA ASN A 432 -12.19 33.34 9.09
C ASN A 432 -12.97 33.89 7.89
N VAL A 433 -13.09 35.21 7.82
CA VAL A 433 -13.77 35.90 6.73
C VAL A 433 -12.75 36.77 5.98
N TRP A 434 -12.75 36.64 4.66
CA TRP A 434 -11.87 37.35 3.76
C TRP A 434 -12.69 38.16 2.78
N GLU A 435 -12.28 39.39 2.54
CA GLU A 435 -12.73 40.18 1.40
C GLU A 435 -11.85 39.84 0.19
N VAL A 436 -12.46 39.71 -0.98
CA VAL A 436 -11.78 39.48 -2.25
C VAL A 436 -12.17 40.57 -3.23
N TYR A 437 -11.17 41.14 -3.89
CA TYR A 437 -11.31 42.29 -4.75
C TYR A 437 -11.00 41.90 -6.21
N TRP A 438 -12.00 41.96 -7.10
CA TRP A 438 -11.79 41.71 -8.53
C TRP A 438 -11.14 42.88 -9.27
N HIS A 439 -11.26 44.08 -8.71
CA HIS A 439 -10.34 45.20 -8.94
C HIS A 439 -9.65 45.50 -7.61
N SER A 440 -8.35 45.79 -7.64
CA SER A 440 -7.66 46.30 -6.45
C SER A 440 -8.34 47.57 -5.92
N LEU A 441 -8.19 47.86 -4.63
CA LEU A 441 -8.71 49.12 -4.06
C LEU A 441 -8.20 50.36 -4.81
N ASP A 442 -7.02 50.25 -5.42
CA ASP A 442 -6.43 51.29 -6.28
C ASP A 442 -7.21 51.49 -7.58
N GLU A 443 -7.48 50.40 -8.28
CA GLU A 443 -8.24 50.39 -9.53
C GLU A 443 -9.68 50.84 -9.29
N TRP A 444 -10.31 50.39 -8.20
CA TRP A 444 -11.63 50.88 -7.80
C TRP A 444 -11.62 52.38 -7.55
N GLY A 445 -10.64 52.85 -6.78
CA GLY A 445 -10.45 54.27 -6.57
C GLY A 445 -10.31 55.03 -7.89
N ASN A 446 -9.46 54.54 -8.81
CA ASN A 446 -9.25 55.19 -10.09
C ASN A 446 -10.53 55.20 -10.97
N LEU A 447 -11.32 54.13 -10.98
CA LEU A 447 -12.60 54.08 -11.70
C LEU A 447 -13.59 55.11 -11.14
N ILE A 448 -13.74 55.18 -9.82
CA ILE A 448 -14.63 56.12 -9.14
C ILE A 448 -14.16 57.57 -9.41
N TYR A 449 -12.86 57.83 -9.29
CA TYR A 449 -12.28 59.15 -9.54
C TYR A 449 -12.45 59.60 -10.99
N ASN A 450 -12.20 58.70 -11.96
CA ASN A 450 -12.38 58.98 -13.38
C ASN A 450 -13.85 59.29 -13.70
N TRP A 451 -14.80 58.55 -13.12
CA TRP A 451 -16.22 58.86 -13.24
C TRP A 451 -16.53 60.24 -12.67
N ALA A 452 -16.00 60.58 -11.49
CA ALA A 452 -16.24 61.88 -10.86
C ALA A 452 -15.71 63.04 -11.73
N CYS A 453 -14.52 62.90 -12.29
CA CYS A 453 -13.95 63.87 -13.23
C CYS A 453 -14.79 64.02 -14.51
N ASN A 454 -15.19 62.90 -15.12
CA ASN A 454 -15.93 62.89 -16.38
C ASN A 454 -17.35 63.48 -16.25
N ASN A 455 -17.96 63.37 -15.07
CA ASN A 455 -19.31 63.87 -14.80
C ASN A 455 -19.33 65.24 -14.12
N GLY A 456 -18.19 65.93 -14.03
CA GLY A 456 -18.11 67.28 -13.45
C GLY A 456 -18.35 67.32 -11.94
N MET A 457 -18.13 66.20 -11.23
CA MET A 457 -18.33 66.09 -9.79
C MET A 457 -17.15 66.64 -8.96
N ASN A 458 -16.08 67.10 -9.61
CA ASN A 458 -14.94 67.71 -8.92
C ASN A 458 -15.38 68.95 -8.14
N ASN A 459 -14.92 69.07 -6.90
CA ASN A 459 -15.31 70.09 -5.92
C ASN A 459 -16.77 70.05 -5.46
N SER A 460 -17.56 69.06 -5.88
CA SER A 460 -18.90 68.78 -5.35
C SER A 460 -18.87 67.64 -4.32
N VAL A 461 -19.82 67.66 -3.38
CA VAL A 461 -20.00 66.57 -2.41
C VAL A 461 -21.06 65.62 -2.97
N CYS A 462 -20.73 64.33 -3.02
CA CYS A 462 -21.64 63.26 -3.42
C CYS A 462 -21.81 62.30 -2.24
N THR A 463 -23.02 61.80 -2.01
CA THR A 463 -23.24 60.77 -0.98
C THR A 463 -22.72 59.41 -1.48
N LEU A 464 -22.29 58.56 -0.54
CA LEU A 464 -21.88 57.20 -0.91
C LEU A 464 -23.04 56.38 -1.49
N PHE A 465 -24.27 56.72 -1.12
CA PHE A 465 -25.48 56.15 -1.71
C PHE A 465 -25.63 56.53 -3.19
N GLU A 466 -25.45 57.80 -3.55
CA GLU A 466 -25.49 58.23 -4.95
C GLU A 466 -24.38 57.60 -5.81
N LEU A 467 -23.19 57.36 -5.23
CA LEU A 467 -22.14 56.62 -5.92
C LEU A 467 -22.51 55.16 -6.16
N ARG A 468 -23.07 54.50 -5.14
CA ARG A 468 -23.37 53.07 -5.18
C ARG A 468 -24.64 52.73 -5.94
N GLU A 469 -25.69 53.53 -5.77
CA GLU A 469 -27.07 53.22 -6.20
C GLU A 469 -27.70 54.35 -7.02
N GLY A 470 -26.97 55.42 -7.33
CA GLY A 470 -27.51 56.53 -8.13
C GLY A 470 -27.78 56.14 -9.59
N GLU A 471 -28.75 56.82 -10.20
CA GLU A 471 -29.11 56.62 -11.61
C GLU A 471 -27.93 56.95 -12.56
N ASN A 472 -27.09 57.92 -12.17
CA ASN A 472 -25.91 58.36 -12.93
C ASN A 472 -24.71 57.41 -12.84
N THR A 473 -24.78 56.37 -12.01
CA THR A 473 -23.74 55.34 -11.91
C THR A 473 -24.21 53.99 -12.43
N ALA A 474 -25.45 53.87 -12.91
CA ALA A 474 -26.05 52.59 -13.30
C ALA A 474 -25.28 51.83 -14.41
N ASP A 475 -24.51 52.55 -15.23
CA ASP A 475 -23.65 52.00 -16.30
C ASP A 475 -22.20 51.75 -15.85
N GLN A 476 -21.86 52.06 -14.60
CA GLN A 476 -20.51 51.94 -14.05
C GLN A 476 -20.29 50.59 -13.35
N GLU A 477 -19.08 50.04 -13.46
CA GLU A 477 -18.73 48.75 -12.84
C GLU A 477 -18.80 48.77 -11.30
N PHE A 478 -18.67 49.95 -10.67
CA PHE A 478 -18.78 50.10 -9.22
C PHE A 478 -20.22 50.28 -8.72
N HIS A 479 -21.23 50.26 -9.60
CA HIS A 479 -22.63 50.32 -9.19
C HIS A 479 -23.01 49.05 -8.41
N GLY A 480 -23.62 49.23 -7.24
CA GLY A 480 -23.96 48.15 -6.32
C GLY A 480 -22.76 47.55 -5.58
N LEU A 481 -21.56 48.14 -5.68
CA LEU A 481 -20.37 47.68 -4.96
C LEU A 481 -20.63 47.59 -3.45
N ASP A 482 -20.05 46.60 -2.78
CA ASP A 482 -20.18 46.47 -1.33
C ASP A 482 -19.70 47.75 -0.61
N MET A 483 -20.49 48.22 0.37
CA MET A 483 -20.27 49.50 1.03
C MET A 483 -18.90 49.56 1.74
N ASN A 484 -18.44 48.45 2.33
CA ASN A 484 -17.13 48.42 2.98
C ASN A 484 -15.99 48.52 1.98
N VAL A 485 -16.13 47.87 0.81
CA VAL A 485 -15.15 47.94 -0.28
C VAL A 485 -15.09 49.37 -0.86
N LEU A 486 -16.26 50.00 -1.05
CA LEU A 486 -16.37 51.38 -1.53
C LEU A 486 -15.64 52.36 -0.58
N VAL A 487 -15.92 52.29 0.72
CA VAL A 487 -15.26 53.14 1.73
C VAL A 487 -13.75 52.91 1.74
N LYS A 488 -13.28 51.66 1.65
CA LYS A 488 -11.84 51.34 1.61
C LYS A 488 -11.16 51.88 0.34
N ALA A 489 -11.81 51.79 -0.82
CA ALA A 489 -11.30 52.35 -2.06
C ALA A 489 -11.19 53.88 -1.99
N LEU A 490 -12.20 54.54 -1.43
CA LEU A 490 -12.19 55.99 -1.20
C LEU A 490 -11.13 56.43 -0.18
N LYS A 491 -10.93 55.69 0.91
CA LYS A 491 -9.83 55.95 1.86
C LYS A 491 -8.46 55.85 1.19
N ASN A 492 -8.29 54.93 0.24
CA ASN A 492 -7.05 54.84 -0.53
C ASN A 492 -6.85 56.08 -1.44
N LEU A 493 -7.91 56.56 -2.10
CA LEU A 493 -7.87 57.82 -2.86
C LEU A 493 -7.59 59.06 -1.99
N GLU A 494 -8.13 59.08 -0.77
CA GLU A 494 -7.93 60.14 0.20
C GLU A 494 -6.47 60.22 0.64
N VAL A 495 -5.81 59.08 0.88
CA VAL A 495 -4.35 59.03 1.14
C VAL A 495 -3.54 59.60 -0.04
N LYS A 496 -4.06 59.48 -1.28
CA LYS A 496 -3.46 60.06 -2.49
C LYS A 496 -3.83 61.54 -2.71
N GLY A 497 -4.63 62.14 -1.83
CA GLY A 497 -5.07 63.53 -1.91
C GLY A 497 -6.07 63.82 -3.04
N ARG A 498 -6.80 62.80 -3.52
CA ARG A 498 -7.76 62.93 -4.64
C ARG A 498 -9.21 63.10 -4.20
N CYS A 499 -9.52 62.79 -2.95
CA CYS A 499 -10.82 63.03 -2.35
C CYS A 499 -10.70 63.22 -0.84
N GLU A 500 -11.79 63.63 -0.20
CA GLU A 500 -11.96 63.70 1.25
C GLU A 500 -13.27 63.02 1.63
N LEU A 501 -13.21 62.06 2.55
CA LEU A 501 -14.40 61.39 3.08
C LEU A 501 -15.02 62.23 4.19
N MET A 502 -16.33 62.42 4.12
CA MET A 502 -17.09 63.23 5.06
C MET A 502 -18.19 62.39 5.72
N GLU A 503 -18.37 62.57 7.03
CA GLU A 503 -19.47 61.97 7.79
C GLU A 503 -20.47 63.07 8.17
N PHE A 504 -21.75 62.84 7.90
CA PHE A 504 -22.85 63.74 8.19
C PHE A 504 -23.91 62.97 8.99
N ASP A 505 -23.97 63.17 10.31
CA ASP A 505 -24.92 62.50 11.21
C ASP A 505 -25.06 60.98 10.92
N ASP A 506 -26.08 60.57 10.14
CA ASP A 506 -26.40 59.19 9.75
C ASP A 506 -25.93 58.77 8.33
N ASN A 507 -25.30 59.67 7.56
CA ASN A 507 -24.89 59.44 6.16
C ASN A 507 -23.40 59.73 5.92
N GLN A 508 -22.79 58.99 4.99
CA GLN A 508 -21.42 59.21 4.53
C GLN A 508 -21.42 59.83 3.13
N GLY A 509 -20.51 60.77 2.89
CA GLY A 509 -20.28 61.39 1.60
C GLY A 509 -18.80 61.50 1.28
N VAL A 510 -18.50 61.90 0.04
CA VAL A 510 -17.14 62.11 -0.44
C VAL A 510 -17.09 63.36 -1.31
N LYS A 511 -16.03 64.14 -1.14
CA LYS A 511 -15.70 65.29 -1.98
C LYS A 511 -14.49 64.96 -2.83
N PHE A 512 -14.61 65.05 -4.15
CA PHE A 512 -13.48 64.83 -5.07
C PHE A 512 -12.75 66.14 -5.38
N PHE A 513 -11.44 66.08 -5.57
CA PHE A 513 -10.59 67.24 -5.88
C PHE A 513 -10.06 67.24 -7.32
#